data_AF-A0A7C6G154-F1
#
_entry.id   AF-A0A7C6G154-F1
#
_cell.length_a   1.000
_cell.length_b   1.000
_cell.length_c   1.000
_cell.angle_alpha   90.00
_cell.angle_beta   90.00
_cell.angle_gamma   90.00
#
_symmetry.space_group_name_H-M   'P 1'
#
loop_
_entity.id
_entity.type
_entity.pdbx_description
1 polymer ?
#
loop_
_entity_poly.entity_id
_entity_poly.type
_entity_poly.pdbx_seq_one_letter_code
_entity_poly.pdbx_strand_id
1 'polypeptide(L)'
;MKTKLFILIALFVAVCSFSAEAQLGGLLNKAKDLAKDKTKNIAEDKVTDTKDKVEDKAKDAVNQATNSTDDTDKANNQDPIATISMAELKESYKKLNYDIYIPASKSFRFLFTYKIYEDNEELDPLRTLLLKMIASGGESPCIVYKGYQIFVLPADAIINASFALFQAFPAETYPFFMEARMLIHAMDEGKINLDYENTNTLVVNYSGGGYGPERYEYDRSKNVEKGFGFKSNMIVGAPKEGGNKLAQWKSEEARLMKLFRENVPFERVKNTFINTMIATVNYSKEKDWNNGVYESYKLAVAAEDMKSHPNKIEDEDYTYALQTYEQLKTNNYPKWEAVVKKNWMEEYDFIKKDINRTYGIYEIVKAEIPKPAVRDAKLEAQLLAATNSMLINWPNDGRIPVKVILTEVNWKHQRNAFGVILGRGRNAKVIYKMPNGKYYMRDAYYNQDFDGVNYGPIKGNTIGYDYIVDYK
;
A
#
# COMPACT_ATOMS: atom_id res chain seq x y z
N MET A 1 13.88 26.75 14.81
CA MET A 1 14.38 25.50 14.18
C MET A 1 13.53 24.98 13.00
N LYS A 2 12.52 25.73 12.49
CA LYS A 2 11.61 25.26 11.43
C LYS A 2 11.94 25.76 10.01
N THR A 3 12.78 26.79 9.88
CA THR A 3 13.10 27.43 8.59
C THR A 3 14.25 26.76 7.84
N LYS A 4 15.15 26.04 8.52
CA LYS A 4 16.27 25.33 7.87
C LYS A 4 15.86 24.03 7.15
N LEU A 5 14.73 23.43 7.54
CA LEU A 5 14.22 22.18 6.94
C LEU A 5 13.58 22.42 5.55
N PHE A 6 12.87 23.55 5.37
CA PHE A 6 12.26 23.92 4.08
C PHE A 6 13.30 24.30 3.01
N ILE A 7 14.39 24.94 3.42
CA ILE A 7 15.48 25.32 2.50
C ILE A 7 16.24 24.07 2.01
N LEU A 8 16.39 23.04 2.85
CA LEU A 8 17.04 21.78 2.45
C LEU A 8 16.20 20.97 1.45
N ILE A 9 14.87 20.96 1.61
CA ILE A 9 13.94 20.28 0.68
C ILE A 9 13.92 21.00 -0.68
N ALA A 10 13.91 22.34 -0.69
CA ALA A 10 13.95 23.12 -1.93
C ALA A 10 15.29 22.99 -2.69
N LEU A 11 16.43 22.92 -1.97
CA LEU A 11 17.75 22.70 -2.58
C LEU A 11 17.92 21.26 -3.11
N PHE A 12 17.30 20.26 -2.48
CA PHE A 12 17.30 18.89 -3.01
C PHE A 12 16.45 18.76 -4.29
N VAL A 13 15.35 19.51 -4.38
CA VAL A 13 14.49 19.58 -5.58
C VAL A 13 15.18 20.31 -6.75
N ALA A 14 16.00 21.33 -6.48
CA ALA A 14 16.67 22.11 -7.53
C ALA A 14 17.85 21.36 -8.20
N VAL A 15 18.55 20.46 -7.50
CA VAL A 15 19.68 19.71 -8.07
C VAL A 15 19.21 18.54 -8.96
N CYS A 16 17.93 18.14 -8.88
CA CYS A 16 17.38 17.02 -9.64
C CYS A 16 16.88 17.38 -11.06
N SER A 17 16.80 18.66 -11.41
CA SER A 17 16.03 19.09 -12.60
C SER A 17 16.85 19.40 -13.85
N PHE A 18 18.16 19.69 -13.73
CA PHE A 18 18.87 20.37 -14.83
C PHE A 18 19.65 19.47 -15.81
N SER A 19 19.96 18.22 -15.47
CA SER A 19 20.68 17.31 -16.39
C SER A 19 19.78 16.40 -17.22
N ALA A 20 18.51 16.22 -16.82
CA ALA A 20 17.59 15.27 -17.44
C ALA A 20 16.87 15.86 -18.68
N GLU A 21 16.56 17.15 -18.70
CA GLU A 21 15.67 17.74 -19.73
C GLU A 21 16.25 17.72 -21.16
N ALA A 22 17.56 17.98 -21.33
CA ALA A 22 18.18 18.02 -22.65
C ALA A 22 18.36 16.63 -23.30
N GLN A 23 18.65 15.60 -22.49
CA GLN A 23 18.90 14.23 -22.98
C GLN A 23 17.61 13.43 -23.17
N LEU A 24 16.60 13.67 -22.32
CA LEU A 24 15.28 13.05 -22.45
C LEU A 24 14.48 13.61 -23.65
N GLY A 25 14.81 14.82 -24.11
CA GLY A 25 14.25 15.40 -25.34
C GLY A 25 14.57 14.59 -26.60
N GLY A 26 15.78 14.04 -26.71
CA GLY A 26 16.18 13.20 -27.86
C GLY A 26 15.41 11.88 -27.93
N LEU A 27 15.18 11.26 -26.78
CA LEU A 27 14.47 9.98 -26.67
C LEU A 27 12.97 10.12 -26.95
N LEU A 28 12.35 11.22 -26.49
CA LEU A 28 10.97 11.57 -26.81
C LEU A 28 10.77 11.89 -28.30
N ASN A 29 11.77 12.50 -28.96
CA ASN A 29 11.71 12.74 -30.40
C ASN A 29 11.83 11.44 -31.19
N LYS A 30 12.78 10.54 -30.84
CA LYS A 30 12.88 9.21 -31.45
C LYS A 30 11.63 8.35 -31.20
N ALA A 31 11.04 8.42 -30.02
CA ALA A 31 9.77 7.75 -29.68
C ALA A 31 8.60 8.27 -30.52
N LYS A 32 8.51 9.59 -30.73
CA LYS A 32 7.53 10.21 -31.64
C LYS A 32 7.74 9.74 -33.07
N ASP A 33 8.98 9.55 -33.50
CA ASP A 33 9.28 9.08 -34.86
C ASP A 33 8.96 7.58 -35.04
N LEU A 34 9.24 6.73 -34.04
CA LEU A 34 8.79 5.33 -34.01
C LEU A 34 7.26 5.16 -33.97
N ALA A 35 6.56 6.02 -33.22
CA ALA A 35 5.10 6.05 -33.20
C ALA A 35 4.51 6.53 -34.55
N LYS A 36 5.20 7.45 -35.24
CA LYS A 36 4.83 7.86 -36.60
C LYS A 36 5.02 6.72 -37.60
N ASP A 37 6.13 5.97 -37.53
CA ASP A 37 6.38 4.85 -38.47
C ASP A 37 5.39 3.70 -38.29
N LYS A 38 4.97 3.38 -37.06
CA LYS A 38 3.87 2.42 -36.83
C LYS A 38 2.53 2.91 -37.38
N THR A 39 2.24 4.20 -37.26
CA THR A 39 1.03 4.79 -37.86
C THR A 39 1.12 4.81 -39.40
N LYS A 40 2.32 4.98 -39.96
CA LYS A 40 2.56 5.00 -41.41
C LYS A 40 2.28 3.63 -42.06
N ASN A 41 2.68 2.54 -41.40
CA ASN A 41 2.41 1.17 -41.86
C ASN A 41 0.93 0.75 -41.73
N ILE A 42 0.14 1.45 -40.91
CA ILE A 42 -1.32 1.25 -40.79
C ILE A 42 -2.09 2.18 -41.76
N ALA A 43 -1.48 3.31 -42.15
CA ALA A 43 -2.11 4.34 -42.99
C ALA A 43 -1.79 4.24 -44.49
N GLU A 44 -0.97 3.29 -44.94
CA GLU A 44 -0.69 3.09 -46.36
C GLU A 44 -1.89 2.60 -47.21
N ASP A 45 -3.07 2.42 -46.59
CA ASP A 45 -4.32 2.08 -47.28
C ASP A 45 -5.36 3.22 -47.38
N LYS A 46 -5.05 4.50 -47.07
CA LYS A 46 -5.88 5.64 -47.53
C LYS A 46 -5.20 7.01 -47.42
N VAL A 47 -5.30 7.72 -48.55
CA VAL A 47 -4.74 9.00 -49.00
C VAL A 47 -4.96 10.24 -48.09
N THR A 48 -3.86 11.00 -47.92
CA THR A 48 -3.62 12.46 -47.68
C THR A 48 -4.57 13.29 -46.79
N ASP A 49 -4.04 13.97 -45.76
CA ASP A 49 -3.51 15.36 -45.83
C ASP A 49 -3.32 16.01 -44.41
N THR A 50 -2.22 16.75 -44.28
CA THR A 50 -1.83 17.85 -43.34
C THR A 50 -2.01 17.79 -41.79
N LYS A 51 -0.89 17.45 -41.13
CA LYS A 51 -0.12 18.06 -40.02
C LYS A 51 -0.72 18.74 -38.75
N ASP A 52 -1.96 19.22 -38.69
CA ASP A 52 -2.45 19.92 -37.46
C ASP A 52 -3.59 19.19 -36.72
N LYS A 53 -3.79 17.90 -37.00
CA LYS A 53 -4.85 17.06 -36.39
C LYS A 53 -4.35 15.95 -35.46
N VAL A 54 -3.06 15.87 -35.16
CA VAL A 54 -2.48 14.71 -34.45
C VAL A 54 -2.69 14.76 -32.93
N GLU A 55 -2.80 15.95 -32.33
CA GLU A 55 -3.05 16.09 -30.89
C GLU A 55 -4.53 15.88 -30.52
N ASP A 56 -5.46 16.29 -31.40
CA ASP A 56 -6.90 16.07 -31.18
C ASP A 56 -7.37 14.69 -31.62
N LYS A 57 -6.77 14.07 -32.66
CA LYS A 57 -7.15 12.70 -33.08
C LYS A 57 -6.68 11.58 -32.16
N ALA A 58 -5.69 11.81 -31.29
CA ALA A 58 -5.34 10.82 -30.27
C ALA A 58 -6.41 10.76 -29.16
N LYS A 59 -7.06 11.89 -28.86
CA LYS A 59 -8.23 11.95 -27.96
C LYS A 59 -9.50 11.48 -28.66
N ASP A 60 -9.68 11.80 -29.94
CA ASP A 60 -10.85 11.37 -30.70
C ASP A 60 -10.80 9.90 -31.14
N ALA A 61 -9.63 9.26 -31.29
CA ALA A 61 -9.56 7.81 -31.53
C ALA A 61 -9.97 6.98 -30.31
N VAL A 62 -9.76 7.53 -29.10
CA VAL A 62 -10.29 6.95 -27.85
C VAL A 62 -11.79 7.21 -27.72
N ASN A 63 -12.29 8.37 -28.20
CA ASN A 63 -13.72 8.68 -28.14
C ASN A 63 -14.56 8.07 -29.29
N GLN A 64 -14.00 7.84 -30.49
CA GLN A 64 -14.69 7.22 -31.64
C GLN A 64 -14.78 5.70 -31.56
N ALA A 65 -14.06 5.04 -30.65
CA ALA A 65 -14.35 3.66 -30.27
C ALA A 65 -15.69 3.54 -29.49
N THR A 66 -16.27 4.65 -29.03
CA THR A 66 -17.49 4.68 -28.21
C THR A 66 -18.78 4.90 -29.00
N ASN A 67 -18.73 5.23 -30.30
CA ASN A 67 -19.93 5.59 -31.07
C ASN A 67 -19.88 5.17 -32.54
N SER A 68 -19.65 3.88 -32.83
CA SER A 68 -19.98 3.32 -34.14
C SER A 68 -20.78 2.03 -33.98
N THR A 69 -22.10 2.20 -33.89
CA THR A 69 -23.11 1.17 -34.14
C THR A 69 -23.05 0.78 -35.62
N ASP A 70 -22.50 -0.40 -35.92
CA ASP A 70 -22.96 -1.34 -36.96
C ASP A 70 -21.85 -2.38 -37.27
N ASP A 71 -21.59 -3.30 -36.32
CA ASP A 71 -21.10 -4.68 -36.57
C ASP A 71 -20.98 -5.44 -35.23
N THR A 72 -22.13 -5.72 -34.60
CA THR A 72 -22.25 -6.03 -33.17
C THR A 72 -21.83 -7.44 -32.72
N ASP A 73 -21.39 -8.32 -33.61
CA ASP A 73 -21.06 -9.71 -33.24
C ASP A 73 -19.56 -10.06 -33.23
N LYS A 74 -18.68 -9.25 -33.85
CA LYS A 74 -17.21 -9.50 -33.83
C LYS A 74 -16.44 -8.60 -32.86
N ALA A 75 -16.90 -7.38 -32.62
CA ALA A 75 -16.18 -6.40 -31.78
C ALA A 75 -16.12 -6.78 -30.28
N ASN A 76 -17.05 -7.61 -29.79
CA ASN A 76 -17.16 -7.95 -28.36
C ASN A 76 -16.27 -9.13 -27.91
N ASN A 77 -15.49 -9.76 -28.80
CA ASN A 77 -14.72 -10.97 -28.46
C ASN A 77 -13.19 -10.79 -28.51
N GLN A 78 -12.69 -9.57 -28.77
CA GLN A 78 -11.25 -9.26 -28.74
C GLN A 78 -10.94 -8.28 -27.61
N ASP A 79 -9.81 -8.48 -26.94
CA ASP A 79 -9.31 -7.51 -25.97
C ASP A 79 -8.78 -6.25 -26.66
N PRO A 80 -9.18 -5.04 -26.22
CA PRO A 80 -8.80 -3.79 -26.89
C PRO A 80 -7.31 -3.44 -26.76
N ILE A 81 -6.58 -4.05 -25.83
CA ILE A 81 -5.16 -3.73 -25.54
C ILE A 81 -4.24 -4.74 -26.23
N ALA A 82 -4.49 -6.04 -26.02
CA ALA A 82 -3.61 -7.10 -26.53
C ALA A 82 -4.12 -7.73 -27.84
N THR A 83 -5.29 -7.32 -28.36
CA THR A 83 -5.92 -7.88 -29.59
C THR A 83 -6.10 -9.41 -29.56
N ILE A 84 -6.16 -10.00 -28.37
CA ILE A 84 -6.36 -11.45 -28.16
C ILE A 84 -7.84 -11.82 -28.10
N SER A 85 -8.17 -13.05 -28.52
CA SER A 85 -9.55 -13.57 -28.45
C SER A 85 -9.92 -13.97 -27.02
N MET A 86 -11.01 -13.41 -26.49
CA MET A 86 -11.51 -13.71 -25.14
C MET A 86 -12.05 -15.13 -25.02
N ALA A 87 -12.59 -15.69 -26.11
CA ALA A 87 -13.01 -17.09 -26.15
C ALA A 87 -11.80 -18.05 -26.05
N GLU A 88 -10.73 -17.77 -26.78
CA GLU A 88 -9.50 -18.57 -26.76
C GLU A 88 -8.80 -18.46 -25.40
N LEU A 89 -8.79 -17.26 -24.80
CA LEU A 89 -8.24 -17.03 -23.46
C LEU A 89 -8.95 -17.89 -22.41
N LYS A 90 -10.29 -17.88 -22.42
CA LYS A 90 -11.11 -18.71 -21.51
C LYS A 90 -10.85 -20.21 -21.72
N GLU A 91 -10.65 -20.64 -22.96
CA GLU A 91 -10.34 -22.04 -23.27
C GLU A 91 -8.93 -22.42 -22.79
N SER A 92 -7.96 -21.50 -22.89
CA SER A 92 -6.61 -21.69 -22.35
C SER A 92 -6.63 -21.90 -20.83
N TYR A 93 -7.44 -21.13 -20.10
CA TYR A 93 -7.53 -21.24 -18.64
C TYR A 93 -8.08 -22.59 -18.14
N LYS A 94 -8.86 -23.31 -18.96
CA LYS A 94 -9.31 -24.68 -18.64
C LYS A 94 -8.16 -25.69 -18.61
N LYS A 95 -7.02 -25.36 -19.22
CA LYS A 95 -5.84 -26.22 -19.34
C LYS A 95 -4.74 -25.87 -18.32
N LEU A 96 -4.98 -24.90 -17.43
CA LEU A 96 -4.02 -24.52 -16.39
C LEU A 96 -3.83 -25.66 -15.37
N ASN A 97 -2.60 -25.79 -14.89
CA ASN A 97 -2.31 -26.68 -13.77
C ASN A 97 -2.67 -25.98 -12.45
N TYR A 98 -3.79 -26.36 -11.85
CA TYR A 98 -4.26 -25.77 -10.59
C TYR A 98 -3.47 -26.23 -9.34
N ASP A 99 -2.47 -27.09 -9.49
CA ASP A 99 -1.45 -27.27 -8.44
C ASP A 99 -0.47 -26.09 -8.41
N ILE A 100 -0.37 -25.33 -9.51
CA ILE A 100 0.48 -24.13 -9.66
C ILE A 100 -0.37 -22.87 -9.51
N TYR A 101 -1.44 -22.78 -10.29
CA TYR A 101 -2.29 -21.60 -10.39
C TYR A 101 -3.43 -21.61 -9.37
N ILE A 102 -3.74 -20.43 -8.85
CA ILE A 102 -4.87 -20.20 -7.96
C ILE A 102 -6.14 -20.21 -8.80
N PRO A 103 -7.14 -21.06 -8.49
CA PRO A 103 -8.40 -21.05 -9.21
C PRO A 103 -9.14 -19.74 -8.96
N ALA A 104 -9.77 -19.20 -10.02
CA ALA A 104 -10.65 -18.05 -9.86
C ALA A 104 -11.80 -18.39 -8.89
N SER A 105 -12.11 -17.42 -8.03
CA SER A 105 -13.26 -17.49 -7.14
C SER A 105 -14.11 -16.25 -7.34
N LYS A 106 -15.39 -16.32 -6.96
CA LYS A 106 -16.27 -15.14 -6.98
C LYS A 106 -15.71 -13.97 -6.16
N SER A 107 -14.82 -14.24 -5.20
CA SER A 107 -14.24 -13.27 -4.29
C SER A 107 -12.95 -12.61 -4.79
N PHE A 108 -12.32 -13.14 -5.85
CA PHE A 108 -11.21 -12.50 -6.56
C PHE A 108 -11.31 -12.79 -8.06
N ARG A 109 -11.99 -11.90 -8.80
CA ARG A 109 -12.15 -12.02 -10.26
C ARG A 109 -10.85 -11.73 -10.99
N PHE A 110 -10.08 -10.75 -10.51
CA PHE A 110 -8.73 -10.41 -10.97
C PHE A 110 -7.67 -11.52 -10.88
N LEU A 111 -7.95 -12.69 -10.30
CA LEU A 111 -6.98 -13.81 -10.31
C LEU A 111 -6.70 -14.34 -11.73
N PHE A 112 -7.61 -14.09 -12.67
CA PHE A 112 -7.39 -14.27 -14.09
C PHE A 112 -7.83 -13.03 -14.83
N THR A 113 -7.06 -12.66 -15.85
CA THR A 113 -7.45 -11.58 -16.75
C THR A 113 -8.47 -12.11 -17.75
N TYR A 114 -9.70 -11.62 -17.71
CA TYR A 114 -10.78 -11.87 -18.66
C TYR A 114 -11.08 -10.65 -19.54
N LYS A 115 -10.60 -9.46 -19.16
CA LYS A 115 -10.64 -8.19 -19.90
C LYS A 115 -9.50 -7.31 -19.40
N ILE A 116 -8.46 -7.11 -20.20
CA ILE A 116 -7.20 -6.50 -19.73
C ILE A 116 -7.41 -5.10 -19.13
N TYR A 117 -8.27 -4.28 -19.74
CA TYR A 117 -8.55 -2.94 -19.24
C TYR A 117 -9.25 -2.97 -17.87
N GLU A 118 -10.39 -3.67 -17.77
CA GLU A 118 -11.19 -3.74 -16.53
C GLU A 118 -10.43 -4.45 -15.39
N ASP A 119 -9.72 -5.54 -15.70
CA ASP A 119 -8.97 -6.27 -14.68
C ASP A 119 -7.72 -5.51 -14.22
N ASN A 120 -7.15 -4.64 -15.06
CA ASN A 120 -6.05 -3.78 -14.62
C ASN A 120 -6.50 -2.80 -13.54
N GLU A 121 -7.71 -2.25 -13.65
CA GLU A 121 -8.28 -1.40 -12.60
C GLU A 121 -8.45 -2.17 -11.28
N GLU A 122 -8.80 -3.47 -11.33
CA GLU A 122 -8.86 -4.32 -10.13
C GLU A 122 -7.47 -4.66 -9.56
N LEU A 123 -6.41 -4.69 -10.38
CA LEU A 123 -5.04 -4.99 -9.97
C LEU A 123 -4.27 -3.75 -9.48
N ASP A 124 -4.63 -2.54 -9.90
CA ASP A 124 -3.95 -1.29 -9.53
C ASP A 124 -3.85 -1.05 -8.01
N PRO A 125 -4.89 -1.38 -7.21
CA PRO A 125 -4.76 -1.34 -5.76
C PRO A 125 -3.65 -2.26 -5.24
N LEU A 126 -3.48 -3.44 -5.84
CA LEU A 126 -2.43 -4.39 -5.47
C LEU A 126 -1.05 -3.87 -5.89
N ARG A 127 -0.92 -3.28 -7.08
CA ARG A 127 0.32 -2.66 -7.56
C ARG A 127 0.79 -1.55 -6.63
N THR A 128 -0.14 -0.73 -6.16
CA THR A 128 0.15 0.35 -5.19
C THR A 128 0.70 -0.21 -3.87
N LEU A 129 0.11 -1.29 -3.35
CA LEU A 129 0.60 -1.95 -2.14
C LEU A 129 1.98 -2.59 -2.35
N LEU A 130 2.20 -3.20 -3.51
CA LEU A 130 3.49 -3.81 -3.86
C LEU A 130 4.59 -2.76 -4.01
N LEU A 131 4.30 -1.63 -4.65
CA LEU A 131 5.24 -0.52 -4.76
C LEU A 131 5.74 -0.06 -3.38
N LYS A 132 4.84 0.06 -2.41
CA LYS A 132 5.18 0.43 -1.02
C LYS A 132 6.16 -0.56 -0.39
N MET A 133 5.91 -1.85 -0.59
CA MET A 133 6.80 -2.92 -0.12
C MET A 133 8.14 -2.86 -0.85
N ILE A 134 8.13 -2.87 -2.19
CA ILE A 134 9.33 -2.94 -3.03
C ILE A 134 10.28 -1.78 -2.74
N ALA A 135 9.78 -0.54 -2.69
CA ALA A 135 10.60 0.65 -2.45
C ALA A 135 11.22 0.69 -1.05
N SER A 136 10.58 0.05 -0.07
CA SER A 136 10.99 0.10 1.34
C SER A 136 11.75 -1.14 1.79
N GLY A 137 11.64 -2.21 1.01
CA GLY A 137 12.26 -3.50 1.23
C GLY A 137 11.86 -4.12 2.57
N GLY A 138 12.84 -4.72 3.26
CA GLY A 138 12.63 -5.39 4.55
C GLY A 138 12.14 -4.49 5.70
N GLU A 139 12.11 -3.16 5.52
CA GLU A 139 11.50 -2.24 6.49
C GLU A 139 9.97 -2.21 6.39
N SER A 140 9.39 -2.59 5.24
CA SER A 140 7.95 -2.71 5.11
C SER A 140 7.45 -3.99 5.80
N PRO A 141 6.31 -3.93 6.53
CA PRO A 141 5.66 -5.15 6.97
C PRO A 141 5.19 -5.98 5.77
N CYS A 142 4.94 -7.27 6.01
CA CYS A 142 4.13 -8.05 5.09
C CYS A 142 2.73 -7.42 4.98
N ILE A 143 2.22 -7.31 3.76
CA ILE A 143 0.87 -6.79 3.48
C ILE A 143 0.04 -7.92 2.89
N VAL A 144 -1.09 -8.19 3.52
CA VAL A 144 -2.09 -9.15 3.07
C VAL A 144 -3.32 -8.36 2.61
N TYR A 145 -3.76 -8.60 1.39
CA TYR A 145 -4.96 -7.98 0.84
C TYR A 145 -6.20 -8.79 1.21
N LYS A 146 -7.20 -8.12 1.76
CA LYS A 146 -8.48 -8.68 2.15
C LYS A 146 -9.50 -8.37 1.05
N GLY A 147 -9.88 -9.39 0.29
CA GLY A 147 -11.09 -9.35 -0.52
C GLY A 147 -12.35 -9.54 0.34
N TYR A 148 -13.47 -9.86 -0.29
CA TYR A 148 -14.75 -9.98 0.43
C TYR A 148 -14.71 -10.95 1.63
N GLN A 149 -14.20 -12.16 1.42
CA GLN A 149 -14.16 -13.23 2.45
C GLN A 149 -12.82 -13.96 2.53
N ILE A 150 -11.84 -13.55 1.72
CA ILE A 150 -10.59 -14.27 1.54
C ILE A 150 -9.41 -13.29 1.54
N PHE A 151 -8.26 -13.80 1.93
CA PHE A 151 -7.01 -13.07 2.02
C PHE A 151 -6.07 -13.55 0.92
N VAL A 152 -5.30 -12.65 0.31
CA VAL A 152 -4.30 -12.99 -0.71
C VAL A 152 -3.07 -12.11 -0.54
N LEU A 153 -1.90 -12.62 -0.90
CA LEU A 153 -0.73 -11.77 -1.05
C LEU A 153 -0.85 -11.01 -2.37
N PRO A 154 -0.72 -9.67 -2.38
CA PRO A 154 -0.78 -8.89 -3.61
C PRO A 154 0.13 -9.42 -4.73
N ALA A 155 1.36 -9.84 -4.39
CA ALA A 155 2.31 -10.39 -5.35
C ALA A 155 1.80 -11.69 -5.99
N ASP A 156 1.24 -12.61 -5.18
CA ASP A 156 0.72 -13.89 -5.68
C ASP A 156 -0.43 -13.67 -6.66
N ALA A 157 -1.32 -12.72 -6.40
CA ALA A 157 -2.43 -12.41 -7.29
C ALA A 157 -1.96 -11.92 -8.67
N ILE A 158 -1.02 -10.95 -8.69
CA ILE A 158 -0.51 -10.40 -9.95
C ILE A 158 0.33 -11.43 -10.70
N ILE A 159 1.20 -12.19 -10.01
CA ILE A 159 1.98 -13.26 -10.63
C ILE A 159 1.05 -14.30 -11.25
N ASN A 160 0.02 -14.74 -10.50
CA ASN A 160 -0.95 -15.73 -10.98
C ASN A 160 -1.66 -15.27 -12.27
N ALA A 161 -2.24 -14.06 -12.25
CA ALA A 161 -2.97 -13.51 -13.38
C ALA A 161 -2.06 -13.35 -14.61
N SER A 162 -0.87 -12.76 -14.39
CA SER A 162 0.07 -12.45 -15.46
C SER A 162 0.71 -13.69 -16.08
N PHE A 163 1.09 -14.69 -15.28
CA PHE A 163 1.62 -15.96 -15.79
C PHE A 163 0.57 -16.77 -16.53
N ALA A 164 -0.70 -16.75 -16.08
CA ALA A 164 -1.79 -17.43 -16.76
C ALA A 164 -2.05 -16.80 -18.14
N LEU A 165 -2.07 -15.47 -18.20
CA LEU A 165 -2.23 -14.72 -19.44
C LEU A 165 -1.05 -14.96 -20.40
N PHE A 166 0.18 -14.92 -19.90
CA PHE A 166 1.38 -15.17 -20.70
C PHE A 166 1.47 -16.60 -21.24
N GLN A 167 1.08 -17.59 -20.45
CA GLN A 167 1.01 -18.97 -20.94
C GLN A 167 0.06 -19.10 -22.14
N ALA A 168 -1.04 -18.33 -22.15
CA ALA A 168 -2.03 -18.40 -23.22
C ALA A 168 -1.57 -17.71 -24.51
N PHE A 169 -0.94 -16.53 -24.40
CA PHE A 169 -0.57 -15.68 -25.54
C PHE A 169 0.82 -15.07 -25.37
N PRO A 170 1.90 -15.86 -25.41
CA PRO A 170 3.22 -15.40 -25.04
C PRO A 170 3.72 -14.24 -25.90
N ALA A 171 3.48 -14.27 -27.22
CA ALA A 171 3.94 -13.23 -28.15
C ALA A 171 3.29 -11.86 -27.87
N GLU A 172 2.02 -11.86 -27.48
CA GLU A 172 1.21 -10.66 -27.30
C GLU A 172 1.34 -10.09 -25.88
N THR A 173 1.63 -10.93 -24.88
CA THR A 173 1.45 -10.56 -23.46
C THR A 173 2.76 -10.52 -22.66
N TYR A 174 3.90 -10.41 -23.33
CA TYR A 174 5.22 -10.19 -22.71
C TYR A 174 5.25 -9.13 -21.59
N PRO A 175 4.56 -7.97 -21.67
CA PRO A 175 4.57 -6.99 -20.57
C PRO A 175 4.05 -7.53 -19.24
N PHE A 176 3.08 -8.46 -19.25
CA PHE A 176 2.55 -9.10 -18.05
C PHE A 176 3.55 -10.11 -17.48
N PHE A 177 4.21 -10.87 -18.36
CA PHE A 177 5.28 -11.77 -17.95
C PHE A 177 6.43 -11.02 -17.27
N MET A 178 6.86 -9.90 -17.85
CA MET A 178 7.84 -8.99 -17.27
C MET A 178 7.41 -8.49 -15.87
N GLU A 179 6.15 -8.08 -15.69
CA GLU A 179 5.60 -7.66 -14.40
C GLU A 179 5.64 -8.78 -13.35
N ALA A 180 5.24 -10.01 -13.70
CA ALA A 180 5.30 -11.12 -12.78
C ALA A 180 6.74 -11.49 -12.38
N ARG A 181 7.67 -11.50 -13.35
CA ARG A 181 9.10 -11.74 -13.08
C ARG A 181 9.70 -10.68 -12.17
N MET A 182 9.34 -9.41 -12.37
CA MET A 182 9.73 -8.32 -11.49
C MET A 182 9.34 -8.59 -10.03
N LEU A 183 8.12 -9.08 -9.79
CA LEU A 183 7.65 -9.42 -8.45
C LEU A 183 8.41 -10.61 -7.85
N ILE A 184 8.73 -11.63 -8.64
CA ILE A 184 9.55 -12.77 -8.19
C ILE A 184 10.95 -12.31 -7.80
N HIS A 185 11.59 -11.45 -8.60
CA HIS A 185 12.89 -10.87 -8.27
C HIS A 185 12.81 -10.06 -6.97
N ALA A 186 11.80 -9.21 -6.82
CA ALA A 186 11.60 -8.44 -5.60
C ALA A 186 11.33 -9.31 -4.36
N MET A 187 10.63 -10.43 -4.49
CA MET A 187 10.45 -11.41 -3.42
C MET A 187 11.79 -12.08 -3.06
N ASP A 188 12.60 -12.45 -4.05
CA ASP A 188 13.89 -13.10 -3.84
C ASP A 188 14.94 -12.18 -3.21
N GLU A 189 14.94 -10.91 -3.60
CA GLU A 189 15.79 -9.86 -3.01
C GLU A 189 15.33 -9.45 -1.61
N GLY A 190 14.25 -10.03 -1.08
CA GLY A 190 13.67 -9.67 0.22
C GLY A 190 13.03 -8.29 0.24
N LYS A 191 12.72 -7.71 -0.93
CA LYS A 191 12.02 -6.42 -1.04
C LYS A 191 10.53 -6.55 -0.78
N ILE A 192 9.94 -7.68 -1.16
CA ILE A 192 8.57 -8.04 -0.78
C ILE A 192 8.65 -9.02 0.39
N ASN A 193 8.24 -8.55 1.57
CA ASN A 193 8.20 -9.38 2.78
C ASN A 193 7.08 -10.44 2.69
N LEU A 194 7.45 -11.71 2.81
CA LEU A 194 6.56 -12.87 2.75
C LEU A 194 6.26 -13.50 4.12
N ASP A 195 6.78 -12.92 5.21
CA ASP A 195 6.51 -13.37 6.57
C ASP A 195 5.12 -12.87 7.03
N TYR A 196 4.07 -13.41 6.42
CA TYR A 196 2.70 -13.12 6.82
C TYR A 196 2.34 -13.72 8.19
N GLU A 197 3.17 -14.62 8.76
CA GLU A 197 3.00 -15.10 10.14
C GLU A 197 3.46 -14.07 11.16
N ASN A 198 4.22 -13.05 10.74
CA ASN A 198 4.65 -11.96 11.61
C ASN A 198 3.47 -11.22 12.22
N THR A 199 3.56 -10.89 13.51
CA THR A 199 2.52 -10.10 14.20
C THR A 199 2.37 -8.68 13.66
N ASN A 200 3.36 -8.16 12.94
CA ASN A 200 3.32 -6.84 12.29
C ASN A 200 2.68 -6.86 10.91
N THR A 201 2.20 -8.02 10.42
CA THR A 201 1.51 -8.13 9.14
C THR A 201 0.28 -7.23 9.09
N LEU A 202 0.21 -6.40 8.07
CA LEU A 202 -0.94 -5.53 7.80
C LEU A 202 -1.99 -6.27 6.98
N VAL A 203 -3.23 -6.07 7.34
CA VAL A 203 -4.40 -6.44 6.54
C VAL A 203 -4.90 -5.18 5.86
N VAL A 204 -5.03 -5.23 4.54
CA VAL A 204 -5.49 -4.08 3.76
C VAL A 204 -6.75 -4.43 3.01
N ASN A 205 -7.77 -3.59 3.14
CA ASN A 205 -8.96 -3.62 2.31
C ASN A 205 -9.00 -2.35 1.46
N TYR A 206 -9.46 -2.46 0.22
CA TYR A 206 -9.73 -1.32 -0.64
C TYR A 206 -11.23 -1.08 -0.70
N SER A 207 -11.68 0.08 -0.20
CA SER A 207 -13.07 0.51 -0.34
C SER A 207 -13.15 1.57 -1.44
N GLY A 208 -13.52 1.15 -2.64
CA GLY A 208 -13.78 2.01 -3.80
C GLY A 208 -14.85 1.36 -4.69
N GLY A 209 -15.74 2.15 -5.31
CA GLY A 209 -16.65 1.63 -6.35
C GLY A 209 -18.14 1.54 -5.99
N GLY A 210 -18.69 2.40 -5.13
CA GLY A 210 -20.14 2.45 -4.91
C GLY A 210 -20.69 3.85 -4.67
N TYR A 211 -20.31 4.46 -3.53
CA TYR A 211 -20.81 5.77 -3.11
C TYR A 211 -19.82 6.56 -2.21
N GLY A 212 -18.57 6.11 -2.08
CA GLY A 212 -17.58 6.70 -1.17
C GLY A 212 -16.22 6.94 -1.82
N PRO A 213 -15.37 7.78 -1.22
CA PRO A 213 -14.02 8.03 -1.71
C PRO A 213 -13.20 6.74 -1.66
N GLU A 214 -12.43 6.51 -2.71
CA GLU A 214 -11.45 5.43 -2.78
C GLU A 214 -10.42 5.59 -1.65
N ARG A 215 -10.29 4.55 -0.83
CA ARG A 215 -9.33 4.56 0.28
C ARG A 215 -8.86 3.15 0.63
N TYR A 216 -7.60 3.09 1.05
CA TYR A 216 -7.05 1.92 1.73
C TYR A 216 -7.43 1.96 3.21
N GLU A 217 -8.03 0.88 3.68
CA GLU A 217 -8.30 0.66 5.09
C GLU A 217 -7.31 -0.37 5.61
N TYR A 218 -6.50 0.05 6.59
CA TYR A 218 -5.46 -0.78 7.18
C TYR A 218 -5.89 -1.31 8.53
N ASP A 219 -5.62 -2.58 8.77
CA ASP A 219 -5.95 -3.30 9.98
C ASP A 219 -4.82 -4.27 10.33
N ARG A 220 -4.89 -4.88 11.51
CA ARG A 220 -4.04 -6.00 11.92
C ARG A 220 -4.80 -7.30 11.75
N SER A 221 -4.07 -8.41 11.74
CA SER A 221 -4.72 -9.71 11.88
C SER A 221 -5.44 -9.83 13.22
N LYS A 222 -6.63 -10.46 13.17
CA LYS A 222 -7.38 -10.88 14.37
C LYS A 222 -6.62 -11.91 15.22
N ASN A 223 -5.57 -12.53 14.67
CA ASN A 223 -4.78 -13.54 15.36
C ASN A 223 -3.55 -12.98 16.08
N VAL A 224 -3.27 -11.67 16.00
CA VAL A 224 -2.07 -11.11 16.65
C VAL A 224 -2.09 -11.33 18.18
N GLU A 225 -3.26 -11.39 18.81
CA GLU A 225 -3.39 -11.75 20.24
C GLU A 225 -2.94 -13.19 20.55
N LYS A 226 -2.96 -14.07 19.54
CA LYS A 226 -2.46 -15.44 19.60
C LYS A 226 -0.97 -15.54 19.22
N GLY A 227 -0.30 -14.41 18.99
CA GLY A 227 1.14 -14.35 18.71
C GLY A 227 1.54 -14.53 17.25
N PHE A 228 0.62 -14.43 16.29
CA PHE A 228 0.93 -14.50 14.86
C PHE A 228 0.02 -13.60 14.00
N GLY A 229 0.50 -13.21 12.82
CA GLY A 229 -0.28 -12.55 11.78
C GLY A 229 -1.29 -13.52 11.17
N PHE A 230 -0.89 -14.29 10.19
CA PHE A 230 -1.70 -15.31 9.53
C PHE A 230 -1.00 -16.66 9.51
N LYS A 231 -1.79 -17.72 9.46
CA LYS A 231 -1.29 -19.05 9.06
C LYS A 231 -1.51 -19.24 7.57
N SER A 232 -0.69 -20.06 6.93
CA SER A 232 -0.74 -20.27 5.48
C SER A 232 -2.13 -20.68 5.00
N ASN A 233 -2.84 -21.54 5.73
CA ASN A 233 -4.19 -21.99 5.38
C ASN A 233 -5.27 -20.89 5.41
N MET A 234 -4.95 -19.68 5.89
CA MET A 234 -5.84 -18.53 5.89
C MET A 234 -5.64 -17.63 4.66
N ILE A 235 -4.59 -17.86 3.88
CA ILE A 235 -4.22 -17.07 2.72
C ILE A 235 -4.40 -17.91 1.46
N VAL A 236 -5.16 -17.39 0.50
CA VAL A 236 -5.36 -18.00 -0.79
C VAL A 236 -4.05 -18.04 -1.56
N GLY A 237 -3.72 -19.22 -2.09
CA GLY A 237 -2.50 -19.43 -2.86
C GLY A 237 -1.24 -19.61 -2.02
N ALA A 238 -1.30 -19.42 -0.69
CA ALA A 238 -0.18 -19.70 0.19
C ALA A 238 0.20 -21.19 0.12
N PRO A 239 1.49 -21.51 0.34
CA PRO A 239 1.95 -22.88 0.26
C PRO A 239 1.28 -23.72 1.35
N LYS A 240 1.03 -25.00 1.06
CA LYS A 240 0.65 -25.99 2.10
C LYS A 240 1.76 -26.03 3.16
N GLU A 241 1.44 -26.45 4.39
CA GLU A 241 2.39 -26.46 5.51
C GLU A 241 3.77 -27.03 5.10
N GLY A 242 4.81 -26.22 5.29
CA GLY A 242 6.19 -26.55 4.92
C GLY A 242 6.62 -26.25 3.47
N GLY A 243 5.71 -25.76 2.61
CA GLY A 243 6.03 -25.38 1.23
C GLY A 243 6.63 -23.98 1.11
N ASN A 244 7.43 -23.77 0.06
CA ASN A 244 8.04 -22.48 -0.27
C ASN A 244 7.38 -21.90 -1.53
N LYS A 245 6.59 -20.83 -1.36
CA LYS A 245 5.85 -20.20 -2.46
C LYS A 245 6.76 -19.56 -3.51
N LEU A 246 7.82 -18.89 -3.06
CA LEU A 246 8.81 -18.30 -3.96
C LEU A 246 9.48 -19.38 -4.83
N ALA A 247 9.79 -20.55 -4.25
CA ALA A 247 10.34 -21.67 -5.02
C ALA A 247 9.36 -22.18 -6.08
N GLN A 248 8.05 -22.24 -5.77
CA GLN A 248 7.01 -22.59 -6.74
C GLN A 248 6.97 -21.59 -7.91
N TRP A 249 6.95 -20.28 -7.62
CA TRP A 249 6.94 -19.26 -8.68
C TRP A 249 8.20 -19.23 -9.51
N LYS A 250 9.39 -19.41 -8.91
CA LYS A 250 10.65 -19.54 -9.65
C LYS A 250 10.67 -20.76 -10.58
N SER A 251 10.11 -21.88 -10.13
CA SER A 251 9.98 -23.07 -10.98
C SER A 251 9.07 -22.80 -12.17
N GLU A 252 7.98 -22.06 -11.95
CA GLU A 252 7.05 -21.73 -13.02
C GLU A 252 7.60 -20.67 -13.97
N GLU A 253 8.29 -19.65 -13.46
CA GLU A 253 9.06 -18.70 -14.26
C GLU A 253 10.05 -19.43 -15.17
N ALA A 254 10.83 -20.39 -14.65
CA ALA A 254 11.79 -21.15 -15.44
C ALA A 254 11.13 -21.95 -16.57
N ARG A 255 9.91 -22.46 -16.36
CA ARG A 255 9.12 -23.12 -17.41
C ARG A 255 8.65 -22.12 -18.46
N LEU A 256 8.09 -20.98 -18.04
CA LEU A 256 7.59 -19.93 -18.92
C LEU A 256 8.72 -19.21 -19.69
N MET A 257 9.93 -19.14 -19.14
CA MET A 257 11.11 -18.64 -19.84
C MET A 257 11.47 -19.47 -21.08
N LYS A 258 11.10 -20.76 -21.12
CA LYS A 258 11.24 -21.57 -22.34
C LYS A 258 10.25 -21.09 -23.42
N LEU A 259 8.98 -20.93 -23.04
CA LEU A 259 7.94 -20.39 -23.94
C LEU A 259 8.32 -18.99 -24.44
N PHE A 260 8.86 -18.14 -23.56
CA PHE A 260 9.37 -16.81 -23.90
C PHE A 260 10.40 -16.87 -25.03
N ARG A 261 11.45 -17.68 -24.87
CA ARG A 261 12.54 -17.79 -25.87
C ARG A 261 12.06 -18.35 -27.20
N GLU A 262 11.05 -19.20 -27.19
CA GLU A 262 10.50 -19.86 -28.37
C GLU A 262 9.51 -18.97 -29.13
N ASN A 263 8.69 -18.19 -28.41
CA ASN A 263 7.49 -17.58 -28.99
C ASN A 263 7.49 -16.05 -28.97
N VAL A 264 8.33 -15.40 -28.16
CA VAL A 264 8.35 -13.94 -28.09
C VAL A 264 9.35 -13.38 -29.09
N PRO A 265 8.92 -12.54 -30.06
CA PRO A 265 9.86 -11.89 -30.96
C PRO A 265 10.72 -10.87 -30.21
N PHE A 266 12.00 -10.77 -30.57
CA PHE A 266 12.90 -9.78 -29.97
C PHE A 266 12.37 -8.35 -30.11
N GLU A 267 11.75 -8.04 -31.25
CA GLU A 267 11.16 -6.73 -31.51
C GLU A 267 10.04 -6.39 -30.50
N ARG A 268 9.32 -7.39 -29.97
CA ARG A 268 8.35 -7.18 -28.88
C ARG A 268 9.06 -6.76 -27.60
N VAL A 269 10.13 -7.44 -27.23
CA VAL A 269 10.96 -7.14 -26.05
C VAL A 269 11.54 -5.72 -26.14
N LYS A 270 12.16 -5.39 -27.29
CA LYS A 270 12.73 -4.06 -27.56
C LYS A 270 11.69 -2.95 -27.47
N ASN A 271 10.54 -3.13 -28.12
CA ASN A 271 9.45 -2.14 -28.07
C ASN A 271 8.90 -1.95 -26.66
N THR A 272 8.68 -3.04 -25.91
CA THR A 272 8.21 -2.95 -24.51
C THR A 272 9.22 -2.21 -23.65
N PHE A 273 10.52 -2.54 -23.75
CA PHE A 273 11.57 -1.87 -23.00
C PHE A 273 11.62 -0.35 -23.29
N ILE A 274 11.59 0.04 -24.56
CA ILE A 274 11.62 1.45 -24.96
C ILE A 274 10.35 2.19 -24.49
N ASN A 275 9.17 1.61 -24.70
CA ASN A 275 7.90 2.21 -24.28
C ASN A 275 7.81 2.39 -22.77
N THR A 276 8.23 1.38 -21.99
CA THR A 276 8.28 1.48 -20.53
C THR A 276 9.28 2.57 -20.08
N MET A 277 10.42 2.70 -20.76
CA MET A 277 11.40 3.74 -20.45
C MET A 277 10.84 5.14 -20.74
N ILE A 278 10.11 5.32 -21.85
CA ILE A 278 9.42 6.58 -22.16
C ILE A 278 8.36 6.91 -21.10
N ALA A 279 7.56 5.92 -20.70
CA ALA A 279 6.55 6.10 -19.63
C ALA A 279 7.23 6.53 -18.32
N THR A 280 8.30 5.84 -17.91
CA THR A 280 9.11 6.15 -16.73
C THR A 280 9.62 7.59 -16.75
N VAL A 281 10.07 8.07 -17.92
CA VAL A 281 10.52 9.44 -18.12
C VAL A 281 9.37 10.44 -17.99
N ASN A 282 8.19 10.14 -18.53
CA ASN A 282 7.03 11.01 -18.43
C ASN A 282 6.56 11.11 -16.96
N TYR A 283 6.47 9.99 -16.24
CA TYR A 283 6.19 9.99 -14.80
C TYR A 283 7.17 10.86 -14.02
N SER A 284 8.46 10.83 -14.38
CA SER A 284 9.44 11.72 -13.75
C SER A 284 9.17 13.21 -14.00
N LYS A 285 8.67 13.59 -15.18
CA LYS A 285 8.35 14.98 -15.49
C LYS A 285 7.12 15.45 -14.73
N GLU A 286 6.14 14.55 -14.60
CA GLU A 286 4.90 14.78 -13.84
C GLU A 286 5.10 14.69 -12.33
N LYS A 287 6.31 14.30 -11.89
CA LYS A 287 6.65 14.02 -10.48
C LYS A 287 5.82 12.89 -9.87
N ASP A 288 5.32 11.99 -10.72
CA ASP A 288 4.69 10.75 -10.32
C ASP A 288 5.75 9.70 -10.01
N TRP A 289 6.43 9.87 -8.88
CA TRP A 289 7.51 8.99 -8.46
C TRP A 289 7.03 7.56 -8.19
N ASN A 290 5.76 7.38 -7.86
CA ASN A 290 5.20 6.07 -7.59
C ASN A 290 5.22 5.21 -8.86
N ASN A 291 4.62 5.71 -9.93
CA ASN A 291 4.61 5.01 -11.21
C ASN A 291 6.02 4.94 -11.82
N GLY A 292 6.83 5.99 -11.67
CA GLY A 292 8.23 5.99 -12.11
C GLY A 292 9.08 4.89 -11.46
N VAL A 293 8.93 4.66 -10.15
CA VAL A 293 9.60 3.57 -9.44
C VAL A 293 9.05 2.21 -9.85
N TYR A 294 7.72 2.05 -9.93
CA TYR A 294 7.14 0.77 -10.33
C TYR A 294 7.63 0.30 -11.71
N GLU A 295 7.65 1.20 -12.69
CA GLU A 295 8.16 0.91 -14.03
C GLU A 295 9.69 0.72 -14.05
N SER A 296 10.45 1.35 -13.15
CA SER A 296 11.91 1.14 -13.08
C SER A 296 12.28 -0.30 -12.73
N TYR A 297 11.47 -0.95 -11.89
CA TYR A 297 11.65 -2.37 -11.56
C TYR A 297 11.32 -3.28 -12.75
N LYS A 298 10.29 -2.95 -13.53
CA LYS A 298 10.00 -3.65 -14.80
C LYS A 298 11.13 -3.52 -15.81
N LEU A 299 11.73 -2.32 -15.92
CA LEU A 299 12.87 -2.07 -16.81
C LEU A 299 14.09 -2.90 -16.47
N ALA A 300 14.30 -3.26 -15.20
CA ALA A 300 15.39 -4.15 -14.83
C ALA A 300 15.25 -5.53 -15.49
N VAL A 301 14.05 -6.12 -15.42
CA VAL A 301 13.73 -7.40 -16.08
C VAL A 301 13.82 -7.27 -17.59
N ALA A 302 13.22 -6.23 -18.18
CA ALA A 302 13.27 -6.04 -19.63
C ALA A 302 14.69 -5.77 -20.16
N ALA A 303 15.56 -5.12 -19.38
CA ALA A 303 16.96 -4.94 -19.75
C ALA A 303 17.73 -6.27 -19.75
N GLU A 304 17.46 -7.17 -18.80
CA GLU A 304 18.01 -8.52 -18.80
C GLU A 304 17.54 -9.32 -20.02
N ASP A 305 16.26 -9.22 -20.35
CA ASP A 305 15.66 -9.90 -21.50
C ASP A 305 16.21 -9.36 -22.82
N MET A 306 16.36 -8.03 -22.94
CA MET A 306 17.06 -7.40 -24.06
C MET A 306 18.48 -7.96 -24.26
N LYS A 307 19.22 -8.17 -23.17
CA LYS A 307 20.62 -8.66 -23.21
C LYS A 307 20.72 -10.15 -23.52
N SER A 308 19.75 -10.94 -23.07
CA SER A 308 19.78 -12.42 -23.08
C SER A 308 18.90 -13.09 -24.12
N HIS A 309 18.07 -12.33 -24.86
CA HIS A 309 17.18 -12.88 -25.88
C HIS A 309 17.98 -13.61 -26.99
N PRO A 310 17.58 -14.83 -27.39
CA PRO A 310 18.34 -15.64 -28.36
C PRO A 310 18.43 -14.99 -29.74
N ASN A 311 17.39 -14.26 -30.14
CA ASN A 311 17.29 -13.59 -31.44
C ASN A 311 17.51 -12.07 -31.33
N LYS A 312 18.34 -11.61 -30.37
CA LYS A 312 18.58 -10.18 -30.19
C LYS A 312 19.27 -9.55 -31.40
N ILE A 313 18.91 -8.30 -31.67
CA ILE A 313 19.49 -7.45 -32.72
C ILE A 313 20.07 -6.22 -32.04
N GLU A 314 21.40 -6.08 -32.09
CA GLU A 314 22.14 -4.98 -31.44
C GLU A 314 22.25 -3.77 -32.38
N ASP A 315 21.11 -3.18 -32.73
CA ASP A 315 21.03 -1.96 -33.54
C ASP A 315 21.30 -0.68 -32.70
N GLU A 316 21.19 0.49 -33.35
CA GLU A 316 21.40 1.78 -32.66
C GLU A 316 20.38 1.99 -31.54
N ASP A 317 19.11 1.65 -31.77
CA ASP A 317 18.04 1.80 -30.79
C ASP A 317 18.26 0.90 -29.58
N TYR A 318 18.68 -0.34 -29.79
CA TYR A 318 19.10 -1.26 -28.74
C TYR A 318 20.19 -0.66 -27.85
N THR A 319 21.27 -0.20 -28.48
CA THR A 319 22.45 0.31 -27.78
C THR A 319 22.10 1.58 -27.00
N TYR A 320 21.39 2.51 -27.65
CA TYR A 320 20.95 3.77 -27.05
C TYR A 320 19.98 3.55 -25.89
N ALA A 321 19.01 2.63 -26.04
CA ALA A 321 18.04 2.35 -25.00
C ALA A 321 18.70 1.75 -23.76
N LEU A 322 19.63 0.79 -23.92
CA LEU A 322 20.36 0.21 -22.80
C LEU A 322 21.26 1.25 -22.10
N GLN A 323 21.98 2.09 -22.86
CA GLN A 323 22.78 3.16 -22.28
C GLN A 323 21.93 4.15 -21.48
N THR A 324 20.77 4.53 -22.00
CA THR A 324 19.83 5.41 -21.31
C THR A 324 19.32 4.77 -20.02
N TYR A 325 18.93 3.50 -20.07
CA TYR A 325 18.50 2.77 -18.89
C TYR A 325 19.58 2.73 -17.80
N GLU A 326 20.84 2.43 -18.14
CA GLU A 326 21.92 2.41 -17.14
C GLU A 326 22.15 3.81 -16.51
N GLN A 327 21.95 4.88 -17.28
CA GLN A 327 21.99 6.25 -16.76
C GLN A 327 20.83 6.53 -15.80
N LEU A 328 19.58 6.18 -16.16
CA LEU A 328 18.41 6.36 -15.31
C LEU A 328 18.54 5.53 -14.01
N LYS A 329 18.97 4.28 -14.15
CA LYS A 329 19.25 3.36 -13.05
C LYS A 329 20.26 3.92 -12.05
N THR A 330 21.30 4.58 -12.55
CA THR A 330 22.35 5.12 -11.68
C THR A 330 21.95 6.47 -11.07
N ASN A 331 21.35 7.36 -11.86
CA ASN A 331 21.22 8.77 -11.52
C ASN A 331 19.84 9.17 -10.98
N ASN A 332 18.80 8.38 -11.28
CA ASN A 332 17.41 8.75 -11.08
C ASN A 332 16.67 7.78 -10.16
N TYR A 333 16.65 6.47 -10.47
CA TYR A 333 15.81 5.51 -9.74
C TYR A 333 16.05 5.51 -8.22
N PRO A 334 17.31 5.52 -7.71
CA PRO A 334 17.55 5.55 -6.26
C PRO A 334 16.96 6.79 -5.56
N LYS A 335 16.87 7.92 -6.27
CA LYS A 335 16.29 9.15 -5.72
C LYS A 335 14.77 9.05 -5.64
N TRP A 336 14.13 8.48 -6.66
CA TRP A 336 12.68 8.29 -6.68
C TRP A 336 12.27 7.24 -5.65
N GLU A 337 13.00 6.13 -5.55
CA GLU A 337 12.82 5.10 -4.53
C GLU A 337 12.90 5.70 -3.11
N ALA A 338 13.88 6.56 -2.86
CA ALA A 338 14.01 7.24 -1.56
C ALA A 338 12.79 8.11 -1.21
N VAL A 339 12.16 8.76 -2.20
CA VAL A 339 10.94 9.55 -1.98
C VAL A 339 9.74 8.63 -1.68
N VAL A 340 9.54 7.58 -2.47
CA VAL A 340 8.44 6.62 -2.28
C VAL A 340 8.57 5.92 -0.93
N LYS A 341 9.78 5.44 -0.60
CA LYS A 341 10.10 4.84 0.71
C LYS A 341 9.76 5.79 1.85
N LYS A 342 10.25 7.04 1.78
CA LYS A 342 9.98 8.02 2.84
C LYS A 342 8.47 8.22 3.05
N ASN A 343 7.72 8.42 1.97
CA ASN A 343 6.28 8.64 2.03
C ASN A 343 5.57 7.43 2.65
N TRP A 344 5.93 6.21 2.23
CA TRP A 344 5.36 4.99 2.81
C TRP A 344 5.70 4.83 4.29
N MET A 345 6.95 5.04 4.70
CA MET A 345 7.34 4.89 6.10
C MET A 345 6.63 5.91 7.01
N GLU A 346 6.41 7.14 6.53
CA GLU A 346 5.59 8.13 7.24
C GLU A 346 4.11 7.71 7.35
N GLU A 347 3.53 7.16 6.28
CA GLU A 347 2.17 6.60 6.27
C GLU A 347 2.06 5.39 7.21
N TYR A 348 3.03 4.47 7.16
CA TYR A 348 3.07 3.27 7.97
C TYR A 348 3.19 3.58 9.47
N ASP A 349 4.04 4.55 9.84
CA ASP A 349 4.14 5.02 11.22
C ASP A 349 2.81 5.59 11.74
N PHE A 350 2.06 6.27 10.88
CA PHE A 350 0.72 6.75 11.21
C PHE A 350 -0.27 5.60 11.38
N ILE A 351 -0.32 4.66 10.41
CA ILE A 351 -1.18 3.47 10.44
C ILE A 351 -0.93 2.66 11.70
N LYS A 352 0.35 2.42 12.05
CA LYS A 352 0.72 1.65 13.24
C LYS A 352 0.16 2.31 14.51
N LYS A 353 0.26 3.64 14.62
CA LYS A 353 -0.31 4.39 15.76
C LYS A 353 -1.84 4.32 15.79
N ASP A 354 -2.49 4.38 14.64
CA ASP A 354 -3.95 4.36 14.55
C ASP A 354 -4.54 2.97 14.84
N ILE A 355 -3.94 1.91 14.31
CA ILE A 355 -4.29 0.51 14.65
C ILE A 355 -4.12 0.30 16.16
N ASN A 356 -2.98 0.72 16.71
CA ASN A 356 -2.71 0.63 18.14
C ASN A 356 -3.77 1.38 18.98
N ARG A 357 -4.23 2.54 18.51
CA ARG A 357 -5.31 3.29 19.14
C ARG A 357 -6.65 2.55 19.05
N THR A 358 -7.00 2.03 17.89
CA THR A 358 -8.29 1.37 17.62
C THR A 358 -8.46 0.09 18.42
N TYR A 359 -7.40 -0.71 18.56
CA TYR A 359 -7.44 -1.97 19.28
C TYR A 359 -7.12 -1.85 20.77
N GLY A 360 -6.93 -0.62 21.29
CA GLY A 360 -6.50 -0.42 22.68
C GLY A 360 -5.11 -1.02 22.98
N ILE A 361 -4.39 -1.46 21.95
CA ILE A 361 -3.00 -1.93 22.01
C ILE A 361 -2.16 -0.70 21.77
N TYR A 362 -2.29 0.25 22.68
CA TYR A 362 -1.40 1.39 22.66
C TYR A 362 0.01 0.82 22.71
N GLU A 363 0.87 1.19 21.75
CA GLU A 363 2.27 1.31 22.07
C GLU A 363 2.27 2.24 23.26
N ILE A 364 2.38 1.61 24.41
CA ILE A 364 2.20 2.21 25.69
C ILE A 364 3.19 3.36 25.73
N VAL A 365 2.70 4.58 25.54
CA VAL A 365 3.51 5.75 25.81
C VAL A 365 3.70 5.70 27.31
N LYS A 366 4.90 5.30 27.71
CA LYS A 366 5.34 5.36 29.09
C LYS A 366 5.22 6.83 29.49
N ALA A 367 4.14 7.16 30.19
CA ALA A 367 3.87 8.54 30.56
C ALA A 367 4.72 8.87 31.78
N GLU A 368 5.27 10.08 31.81
CA GLU A 368 5.83 10.60 33.04
C GLU A 368 4.70 10.86 34.04
N ILE A 369 4.92 10.42 35.28
CA ILE A 369 4.00 10.71 36.38
C ILE A 369 4.10 12.22 36.68
N PRO A 370 3.00 13.00 36.57
CA PRO A 370 3.07 14.43 36.77
C PRO A 370 3.39 14.76 38.23
N LYS A 371 4.08 15.89 38.43
CA LYS A 371 4.26 16.45 39.77
C LYS A 371 2.89 16.91 40.30
N PRO A 372 2.52 16.59 41.56
CA PRO A 372 1.28 17.07 42.13
C PRO A 372 1.29 18.59 42.24
N ALA A 373 0.18 19.23 41.86
CA ALA A 373 -0.02 20.67 42.01
C ALA A 373 -0.10 21.08 43.49
N VAL A 374 -0.58 20.17 44.35
CA VAL A 374 -0.54 20.28 45.81
C VAL A 374 -0.46 18.88 46.42
N ARG A 375 0.21 18.76 47.56
CA ARG A 375 0.29 17.51 48.33
C ARG A 375 -0.66 17.61 49.52
N ASP A 376 -1.74 16.84 49.49
CA ASP A 376 -2.72 16.75 50.58
C ASP A 376 -3.06 15.29 50.81
N ALA A 377 -2.39 14.66 51.77
CA ALA A 377 -2.50 13.23 52.02
C ALA A 377 -3.92 12.81 52.45
N LYS A 378 -4.64 13.68 53.16
CA LYS A 378 -6.01 13.39 53.61
C LYS A 378 -6.95 13.39 52.42
N LEU A 379 -6.85 14.40 51.55
CA LEU A 379 -7.66 14.45 50.34
C LEU A 379 -7.31 13.32 49.37
N GLU A 380 -6.02 13.06 49.13
CA GLU A 380 -5.57 11.94 48.28
C GLU A 380 -6.15 10.59 48.73
N ALA A 381 -6.18 10.32 50.04
CA ALA A 381 -6.78 9.11 50.59
C ALA A 381 -8.30 9.05 50.37
N GLN A 382 -9.01 10.18 50.53
CA GLN A 382 -10.45 10.25 50.26
C GLN A 382 -10.76 10.04 48.77
N LEU A 383 -9.96 10.62 47.87
CA LEU A 383 -10.11 10.42 46.43
C LEU A 383 -9.80 8.97 46.02
N LEU A 384 -8.78 8.37 46.61
CA LEU A 384 -8.42 6.97 46.35
C LEU A 384 -9.55 6.02 46.78
N ALA A 385 -10.15 6.25 47.95
CA ALA A 385 -11.31 5.49 48.42
C ALA A 385 -12.51 5.66 47.48
N ALA A 386 -12.80 6.88 47.03
CA ALA A 386 -13.86 7.14 46.06
C ALA A 386 -13.62 6.42 44.72
N THR A 387 -12.37 6.39 44.23
CA THR A 387 -11.99 5.60 43.05
C THR A 387 -12.18 4.11 43.27
N ASN A 388 -11.79 3.58 44.43
CA ASN A 388 -11.96 2.16 44.73
C ASN A 388 -13.45 1.76 44.71
N SER A 389 -14.32 2.58 45.30
CA SER A 389 -15.77 2.37 45.24
C SER A 389 -16.35 2.46 43.83
N MET A 390 -15.80 3.33 42.98
CA MET A 390 -16.21 3.44 41.56
C MET A 390 -15.85 2.18 40.76
N LEU A 391 -14.67 1.61 41.02
CA LEU A 391 -14.17 0.43 40.31
C LEU A 391 -14.96 -0.85 40.60
N ILE A 392 -15.72 -0.92 41.71
CA ILE A 392 -16.64 -2.02 42.00
C ILE A 392 -17.70 -2.17 40.88
N ASN A 393 -18.06 -1.07 40.22
CA ASN A 393 -19.09 -1.05 39.16
C ASN A 393 -18.50 -1.15 37.73
N TRP A 394 -17.19 -1.34 37.61
CA TRP A 394 -16.50 -1.55 36.32
C TRP A 394 -16.42 -3.06 36.00
N PRO A 395 -16.12 -3.46 34.74
CA PRO A 395 -15.78 -4.84 34.44
C PRO A 395 -14.68 -5.29 35.40
N ASN A 396 -14.91 -6.40 36.12
CA ASN A 396 -14.00 -6.91 37.15
C ASN A 396 -12.73 -7.49 36.51
N ASP A 397 -11.87 -6.63 36.01
CA ASP A 397 -10.60 -6.95 35.35
C ASP A 397 -9.42 -6.98 36.33
N GLY A 398 -9.71 -6.94 37.63
CA GLY A 398 -8.74 -7.09 38.70
C GLY A 398 -7.82 -5.88 38.91
N ARG A 399 -8.13 -4.70 38.36
CA ARG A 399 -7.35 -3.48 38.60
C ARG A 399 -7.51 -2.95 40.03
N ILE A 400 -6.40 -2.54 40.65
CA ILE A 400 -6.37 -2.03 42.03
C ILE A 400 -5.80 -0.60 42.05
N PRO A 401 -6.55 0.42 42.50
CA PRO A 401 -6.05 1.78 42.58
C PRO A 401 -5.00 1.90 43.70
N VAL A 402 -3.85 2.53 43.40
CA VAL A 402 -2.71 2.62 44.32
C VAL A 402 -2.31 4.05 44.68
N LYS A 403 -2.65 5.05 43.84
CA LYS A 403 -2.30 6.45 44.09
C LYS A 403 -3.25 7.41 43.39
N VAL A 404 -3.49 8.57 44.02
CA VAL A 404 -4.10 9.74 43.38
C VAL A 404 -3.09 10.89 43.39
N ILE A 405 -3.06 11.67 42.30
CA ILE A 405 -2.19 12.83 42.11
C ILE A 405 -3.08 14.02 41.79
N LEU A 406 -3.10 15.00 42.69
CA LEU A 406 -3.86 16.23 42.51
C LEU A 406 -3.18 17.09 41.43
N THR A 407 -3.82 17.25 40.28
CA THR A 407 -3.31 18.06 39.16
C THR A 407 -3.80 19.50 39.19
N GLU A 408 -4.77 19.82 40.04
CA GLU A 408 -5.30 21.16 40.26
C GLU A 408 -5.12 21.54 41.73
N VAL A 409 -4.90 22.83 42.05
CA VAL A 409 -4.70 23.31 43.44
C VAL A 409 -6.02 23.42 44.21
N ASN A 410 -7.08 23.91 43.55
CA ASN A 410 -8.35 24.25 44.17
C ASN A 410 -9.50 23.46 43.55
N TRP A 411 -10.59 23.34 44.33
CA TRP A 411 -11.87 22.88 43.81
C TRP A 411 -12.53 23.96 42.93
N LYS A 412 -13.11 23.54 41.81
CA LYS A 412 -13.90 24.39 40.93
C LYS A 412 -15.36 24.34 41.35
N HIS A 413 -15.94 25.48 41.72
CA HIS A 413 -17.34 25.55 42.12
C HIS A 413 -18.25 25.52 40.91
N GLN A 414 -19.28 24.68 40.97
CA GLN A 414 -20.38 24.66 40.02
C GLN A 414 -21.50 25.54 40.59
N ARG A 415 -22.02 26.47 39.79
CA ARG A 415 -23.09 27.40 40.18
C ARG A 415 -24.23 27.34 39.17
N ASN A 416 -25.46 27.56 39.62
CA ASN A 416 -26.59 27.76 38.70
C ASN A 416 -26.57 29.18 38.09
N ALA A 417 -27.54 29.48 37.23
CA ALA A 417 -27.68 30.78 36.57
C ALA A 417 -27.84 31.98 37.54
N PHE A 418 -28.21 31.72 38.80
CA PHE A 418 -28.38 32.72 39.85
C PHE A 418 -27.18 32.81 40.80
N GLY A 419 -26.07 32.12 40.49
CA GLY A 419 -24.85 32.13 41.29
C GLY A 419 -24.88 31.22 42.53
N VAL A 420 -25.97 30.48 42.78
CA VAL A 420 -26.07 29.52 43.89
C VAL A 420 -25.14 28.34 43.65
N ILE A 421 -24.33 27.98 44.65
CA ILE A 421 -23.41 26.83 44.57
C ILE A 421 -24.23 25.54 44.52
N LEU A 422 -24.00 24.74 43.50
CA LEU A 422 -24.59 23.40 43.33
C LEU A 422 -23.65 22.30 43.81
N GLY A 423 -22.35 22.57 43.77
CA GLY A 423 -21.33 21.59 44.10
C GLY A 423 -19.95 22.10 43.74
N ARG A 424 -18.97 21.19 43.81
CA ARG A 424 -17.60 21.46 43.40
C ARG A 424 -16.96 20.26 42.75
N GLY A 425 -16.06 20.51 41.81
CA GLY A 425 -15.35 19.51 41.02
C GLY A 425 -13.84 19.69 41.05
N ARG A 426 -13.09 18.62 40.83
CA ARG A 426 -11.63 18.67 40.75
C ARG A 426 -11.07 17.55 39.89
N ASN A 427 -10.12 17.88 39.02
CA ASN A 427 -9.37 16.89 38.25
C ASN A 427 -8.16 16.38 39.04
N ALA A 428 -7.83 15.12 38.82
CA ALA A 428 -6.64 14.45 39.33
C ALA A 428 -6.25 13.30 38.38
N LYS A 429 -5.09 12.70 38.63
CA LYS A 429 -4.68 11.44 37.99
C LYS A 429 -4.76 10.31 39.00
N VAL A 430 -5.20 9.14 38.58
CA VAL A 430 -5.20 7.92 39.40
C VAL A 430 -4.23 6.94 38.79
N ILE A 431 -3.35 6.36 39.62
CA ILE A 431 -2.53 5.21 39.25
C ILE A 431 -3.19 3.95 39.81
N TYR A 432 -3.27 2.90 39.00
CA TYR A 432 -3.73 1.58 39.41
C TYR A 432 -2.77 0.50 38.91
N LYS A 433 -2.77 -0.63 39.62
CA LYS A 433 -2.00 -1.84 39.32
C LYS A 433 -2.91 -2.87 38.68
N MET A 434 -2.49 -3.42 37.54
CA MET A 434 -3.20 -4.51 36.87
C MET A 434 -2.73 -5.88 37.39
N PRO A 435 -3.51 -6.97 37.18
CA PRO A 435 -3.11 -8.33 37.58
C PRO A 435 -1.77 -8.80 36.98
N ASN A 436 -1.41 -8.27 35.80
CA ASN A 436 -0.13 -8.53 35.14
C ASN A 436 1.07 -7.82 35.80
N GLY A 437 0.86 -7.12 36.91
CA GLY A 437 1.90 -6.41 37.66
C GLY A 437 2.28 -5.02 37.14
N LYS A 438 1.76 -4.60 35.97
CA LYS A 438 2.04 -3.28 35.40
C LYS A 438 1.18 -2.19 36.04
N TYR A 439 1.71 -0.98 36.10
CA TYR A 439 1.03 0.20 36.60
C TYR A 439 0.57 1.09 35.47
N TYR A 440 -0.64 1.61 35.60
CA TYR A 440 -1.23 2.52 34.64
C TYR A 440 -1.82 3.72 35.35
N MET A 441 -1.87 4.85 34.66
CA MET A 441 -2.40 6.12 35.09
C MET A 441 -3.59 6.49 34.21
N ARG A 442 -4.62 7.10 34.79
CA ARG A 442 -5.79 7.65 34.06
C ARG A 442 -6.21 9.00 34.65
N ASP A 443 -6.83 9.85 33.84
CA ASP A 443 -7.52 11.05 34.33
C ASP A 443 -8.76 10.69 35.16
N ALA A 444 -8.98 11.41 36.24
CA ALA A 444 -10.15 11.28 37.09
C ALA A 444 -10.70 12.65 37.44
N TYR A 445 -12.02 12.74 37.43
CA TYR A 445 -12.78 13.88 37.90
C TYR A 445 -13.55 13.48 39.14
N TYR A 446 -13.44 14.28 40.19
CA TYR A 446 -14.15 14.08 41.43
C TYR A 446 -15.10 15.23 41.68
N ASN A 447 -16.30 14.95 42.20
CA ASN A 447 -17.28 15.97 42.55
C ASN A 447 -17.89 15.73 43.93
N GLN A 448 -18.33 16.84 44.54
CA GLN A 448 -19.15 16.85 45.74
C GLN A 448 -20.35 17.77 45.50
N ASP A 449 -21.55 17.24 45.70
CA ASP A 449 -22.78 18.01 45.62
C ASP A 449 -22.92 18.88 46.89
N PHE A 450 -23.53 20.05 46.78
CA PHE A 450 -23.74 20.98 47.88
C PHE A 450 -25.23 21.04 48.24
N ASP A 451 -25.58 20.83 49.51
CA ASP A 451 -26.97 20.79 49.97
C ASP A 451 -27.52 22.17 50.40
N GLY A 452 -26.72 23.22 50.24
CA GLY A 452 -27.01 24.57 50.74
C GLY A 452 -26.21 24.95 51.99
N VAL A 453 -25.65 23.97 52.72
CA VAL A 453 -24.88 24.17 53.95
C VAL A 453 -23.55 23.42 53.91
N ASN A 454 -23.55 22.15 53.49
CA ASN A 454 -22.42 21.25 53.51
C ASN A 454 -22.17 20.61 52.12
N TYR A 455 -20.93 20.20 51.90
CA TYR A 455 -20.58 19.35 50.77
C TYR A 455 -20.79 17.88 51.13
N GLY A 456 -21.50 17.16 50.26
CA GLY A 456 -21.74 15.72 50.38
C GLY A 456 -20.49 14.86 50.13
N PRO A 457 -20.65 13.53 50.08
CA PRO A 457 -19.53 12.61 49.85
C PRO A 457 -18.87 12.83 48.48
N ILE A 458 -17.57 12.54 48.40
CA ILE A 458 -16.82 12.59 47.14
C ILE A 458 -17.29 11.45 46.24
N LYS A 459 -17.68 11.80 45.02
CA LYS A 459 -17.97 10.88 43.93
C LYS A 459 -16.84 10.97 42.91
N GLY A 460 -16.36 9.84 42.41
CA GLY A 460 -15.30 9.78 41.41
C GLY A 460 -15.83 9.27 40.06
N ASN A 461 -15.35 9.88 38.98
CA ASN A 461 -15.53 9.42 37.61
C ASN A 461 -14.15 9.41 36.94
N THR A 462 -13.73 8.28 36.40
CA THR A 462 -12.53 8.29 35.53
C THR A 462 -12.90 8.74 34.13
N ILE A 463 -12.06 9.60 33.55
CA ILE A 463 -12.26 10.19 32.23
C ILE A 463 -11.06 9.79 31.37
N GLY A 464 -11.29 9.38 30.14
CA GLY A 464 -10.20 9.16 29.17
C GLY A 464 -9.44 7.83 29.30
N TYR A 465 -8.24 7.81 28.72
CA TYR A 465 -7.48 6.60 28.39
C TYR A 465 -6.43 6.24 29.44
N ASP A 466 -5.92 5.01 29.33
CA ASP A 466 -4.92 4.42 30.23
C ASP A 466 -3.49 4.62 29.70
N TYR A 467 -2.59 5.07 30.57
CA TYR A 467 -1.16 5.29 30.26
C TYR A 467 -0.29 4.42 31.17
N ILE A 468 0.67 3.62 30.70
CA ILE A 468 1.58 2.94 31.64
C ILE A 468 2.54 3.95 32.24
N VAL A 469 2.85 3.75 33.51
CA VAL A 469 3.78 4.57 34.27
C VAL A 469 4.76 3.67 35.01
N ASP A 470 5.98 4.16 35.19
CA ASP A 470 6.92 3.57 36.15
C ASP A 470 6.56 4.04 37.55
N TYR A 471 5.66 3.31 38.20
CA TYR A 471 5.33 3.50 39.61
C TYR A 471 5.98 2.37 40.42
N LYS A 472 6.81 2.74 41.40
CA LYS A 472 7.52 1.81 42.29
C LYS A 472 6.97 1.91 43.70
#